data_AF-A0A657LUH6-F1
#
_entry.id   AF-A0A657LUH6-F1
#
_cell.length_a   1.000
_cell.length_b   1.000
_cell.length_c   1.000
_cell.angle_alpha   90.00
_cell.angle_beta   90.00
_cell.angle_gamma   90.00
#
_symmetry.space_group_name_H-M   'P 1'
#
loop_
_entity.id
_entity.type
_entity.pdbx_description
1 polymer ?
#
loop_
_entity_poly.entity_id
_entity_poly.type
_entity_poly.pdbx_seq_one_letter_code
_entity_poly.pdbx_strand_id
1 'polypeptide(L)' 'MNQRDDINTWAIYRAQEILGREGMDLAKSARSFDHKAIRENGMLLARAIAASLIEASATMPK' A
#
# COMPACT_ATOMS: atom_id res chain seq x y z
N MET A 1 -22.93 7.25 -10.42
CA MET A 1 -22.19 6.89 -9.19
C MET A 1 -21.68 8.19 -8.57
N ASN A 2 -21.64 8.25 -7.24
CA ASN A 2 -21.22 9.46 -6.52
C ASN A 2 -19.68 9.48 -6.46
N GLN A 3 -19.05 10.63 -6.73
CA GLN A 3 -17.58 10.72 -6.83
C GLN A 3 -16.84 10.25 -5.56
N ARG A 4 -17.46 10.41 -4.39
CA ARG A 4 -16.92 9.90 -3.12
C ARG A 4 -16.94 8.37 -3.06
N ASP A 5 -17.96 7.73 -3.62
CA ASP A 5 -18.08 6.27 -3.67
C ASP A 5 -17.01 5.68 -4.61
N ASP A 6 -16.70 6.38 -5.70
CA ASP A 6 -15.64 6.00 -6.64
C ASP A 6 -14.25 6.09 -5.99
N ILE A 7 -13.97 7.16 -5.24
CA ILE A 7 -12.70 7.32 -4.50
C ILE A 7 -12.57 6.28 -3.39
N ASN A 8 -13.64 6.02 -2.62
CA ASN A 8 -13.61 5.00 -1.57
C ASN A 8 -13.33 3.61 -2.14
N THR A 9 -14.00 3.28 -3.25
CA THR A 9 -13.80 2.00 -3.95
C THR A 9 -12.37 1.88 -4.47
N TRP A 10 -11.86 2.93 -5.11
CA TRP A 10 -10.46 2.99 -5.56
C TRP A 10 -9.48 2.81 -4.39
N ALA A 11 -9.70 3.50 -3.27
CA ALA A 11 -8.80 3.44 -2.11
C ALA A 11 -8.72 2.02 -1.52
N ILE A 12 -9.86 1.31 -1.47
CA ILE A 12 -9.90 -0.08 -1.02
C ILE A 12 -9.09 -0.98 -1.94
N TYR A 13 -9.32 -0.91 -3.26
CA TYR A 13 -8.56 -1.71 -4.22
C TYR A 13 -7.08 -1.39 -4.16
N ARG A 14 -6.72 -0.11 -4.05
CA ARG A 14 -5.33 0.33 -3.99
C ARG A 14 -4.62 -0.20 -2.75
N ALA A 15 -5.29 -0.16 -1.59
CA ALA A 15 -4.76 -0.73 -0.35
C ALA A 15 -4.58 -2.25 -0.46
N GLN A 16 -5.54 -2.97 -1.06
CA GLN A 16 -5.45 -4.41 -1.29
C GLN A 16 -4.28 -4.78 -2.19
N GLU A 17 -4.01 -4.03 -3.26
CA GLU A 17 -2.85 -4.26 -4.13
C GLU A 17 -1.52 -4.11 -3.37
N ILE A 18 -1.39 -3.04 -2.59
CA ILE A 18 -0.17 -2.74 -1.81
C ILE A 18 0.06 -3.85 -0.77
N LEU A 19 -0.97 -4.25 -0.04
CA LEU A 19 -0.88 -5.32 0.95
C LEU A 19 -0.59 -6.67 0.29
N GLY A 20 -1.22 -6.95 -0.86
CA GLY A 20 -1.03 -8.20 -1.59
C GLY A 20 0.39 -8.39 -2.13
N ARG A 21 1.08 -7.31 -2.47
CA ARG A 21 2.48 -7.34 -2.93
C ARG A 21 3.45 -7.14 -1.78
N GLU A 22 3.56 -5.90 -1.31
CA GLU A 22 4.58 -5.47 -0.36
C GLU A 22 4.32 -6.04 1.04
N GLY A 23 3.04 -6.09 1.44
CA GLY A 23 2.64 -6.66 2.74
C GLY A 23 2.91 -8.16 2.82
N MET A 24 2.65 -8.91 1.75
CA MET A 24 2.93 -10.34 1.67
C MET A 24 4.44 -10.63 1.69
N ASP A 25 5.24 -9.83 1.01
CA ASP A 25 6.69 -10.03 1.01
C ASP A 25 7.31 -9.71 2.37
N LEU A 26 6.81 -8.67 3.06
CA LEU A 26 7.17 -8.42 4.46
C LEU A 26 6.78 -9.59 5.37
N ALA A 27 5.57 -10.14 5.22
CA ALA A 27 5.10 -11.28 6.02
C ALA A 27 5.96 -12.54 5.80
N LYS A 28 6.38 -12.80 4.55
CA LYS A 28 7.30 -13.91 4.24
C LYS A 28 8.66 -13.71 4.92
N SER A 29 9.23 -12.50 4.87
CA SER A 29 10.50 -12.19 5.53
C SER A 29 10.43 -12.30 7.06
N ALA A 30 9.32 -11.87 7.64
CA ALA A 30 9.06 -12.04 9.08
C ALA A 30 9.01 -13.53 9.45
N ARG A 31 8.31 -14.35 8.65
CA ARG A 31 8.22 -15.80 8.85
C ARG A 31 9.57 -16.49 8.76
N SER A 32 10.48 -16.02 7.89
CA SER A 32 11.82 -16.59 7.75
C SER A 32 12.85 -16.04 8.75
N PHE A 33 12.45 -15.11 9.64
CA PHE A 33 13.34 -14.40 10.56
C PHE A 33 14.52 -13.70 9.86
N ASP A 34 14.34 -13.31 8.59
CA ASP A 34 15.36 -12.57 7.84
C ASP A 34 15.28 -11.08 8.20
N HIS A 35 16.05 -10.68 9.22
CA HIS A 35 16.06 -9.31 9.72
C HIS A 35 16.43 -8.26 8.66
N LYS A 36 17.27 -8.62 7.68
CA LYS A 36 17.63 -7.70 6.59
C LYS A 36 16.44 -7.53 5.65
N ALA A 37 15.84 -8.64 5.22
CA ALA A 37 14.67 -8.61 4.34
C ALA A 37 13.44 -7.97 5.02
N ILE A 38 13.25 -8.15 6.33
CA ILE A 38 12.20 -7.46 7.10
C ILE A 38 12.37 -5.93 7.00
N ARG A 39 13.59 -5.43 7.18
CA ARG A 39 13.87 -4.00 7.07
C ARG A 39 13.62 -3.48 5.65
N GLU A 40 14.12 -4.20 4.65
CA GLU A 40 13.99 -3.82 3.24
C GLU A 40 12.52 -3.82 2.79
N ASN A 41 11.81 -4.92 3.03
CA ASN A 41 10.39 -5.05 2.66
C ASN A 41 9.49 -4.11 3.47
N GLY A 42 9.84 -3.82 4.73
CA GLY A 42 9.13 -2.81 5.53
C GLY A 42 9.27 -1.40 4.93
N MET A 43 10.46 -1.05 4.43
CA MET A 43 10.68 0.22 3.75
C MET A 43 9.96 0.30 2.40
N LEU A 44 9.90 -0.80 1.65
CA LEU A 44 9.14 -0.88 0.40
C LEU A 44 7.64 -0.66 0.65
N LEU A 45 7.07 -1.35 1.64
CA LEU A 45 5.67 -1.17 2.04
C LEU A 45 5.37 0.28 2.45
N ALA A 46 6.21 0.87 3.30
CA ALA A 46 6.04 2.25 3.74
C ALA A 46 6.06 3.25 2.55
N ARG A 47 6.97 3.04 1.58
CA ARG A 47 7.03 3.86 0.36
C ARG A 47 5.79 3.69 -0.51
N ALA A 48 5.31 2.46 -0.69
CA ALA A 48 4.10 2.19 -1.47
C ALA A 48 2.86 2.86 -0.86
N ILE A 49 2.73 2.81 0.47
CA ILE A 49 1.67 3.53 1.20
C ILE A 49 1.79 5.03 0.98
N ALA A 50 2.98 5.61 1.19
CA ALA A 50 3.19 7.04 0.98
C ALA A 50 2.87 7.48 -0.46
N ALA A 51 3.27 6.69 -1.46
CA ALA A 51 2.94 6.95 -2.86
C ALA A 51 1.43 6.93 -3.11
N SER A 52 0.69 5.98 -2.52
CA SER A 52 -0.77 5.92 -2.67
C SER A 52 -1.51 7.10 -2.04
N LEU A 53 -0.98 7.67 -0.95
CA LEU A 53 -1.54 8.88 -0.33
C LEU A 53 -1.35 10.11 -1.23
N ILE A 54 -0.18 10.23 -1.87
CA ILE A 54 0.08 11.26 -2.87
C ILE A 54 -0.86 11.09 -4.08
N GLU A 55 -1.02 9.85 -4.56
CA GLU A 55 -1.95 9.50 -5.63
C GLU A 55 -3.37 9.97 -5.30
N ALA A 56 -3.88 9.60 -4.11
CA ALA A 56 -5.20 10.00 -3.63
C ALA A 56 -5.40 11.53 -3.59
N SER A 57 -4.36 12.26 -3.17
CA SER A 57 -4.41 13.73 -3.11
C SER A 57 -4.48 14.39 -4.49
N ALA A 58 -3.97 13.72 -5.53
CA ALA A 58 -4.03 14.21 -6.90
C ALA A 58 -5.38 13.87 -7.57
N THR A 59 -6.04 12.77 -7.17
CA THR A 59 -7.35 12.36 -7.70
C THR A 59 -8.54 13.08 -7.06
N MET A 60 -8.38 13.67 -5.87
CA MET A 60 -9.43 14.48 -5.24
C MET A 60 -9.50 15.88 -5.88
N PRO A 61 -10.65 16.30 -6.45
CA PRO A 61 -10.82 17.69 -6.86
C PRO A 61 -10.78 18.62 -5.64
N LYS A 62 -10.19 19.81 -5.80
CA LYS A 62 -10.25 20.88 -4.79
C LYS A 62 -11.66 21.43 -4.62
#